data_AF-A0A518V502-F1
#
_entry.id   AF-A0A518V502-F1
#
_cell.length_a   1.000
_cell.length_b   1.000
_cell.length_c   1.000
_cell.angle_alpha   90.00
_cell.angle_beta   90.00
_cell.angle_gamma   90.00
#
_symmetry.space_group_name_H-M   'P 1'
#
loop_
_entity.id
_entity.type
_entity.pdbx_description
1 polymer ?
#
loop_
_entity_poly.entity_id
_entity_poly.type
_entity_poly.pdbx_seq_one_letter_code
_entity_poly.pdbx_strand_id
1 'polypeptide(L)' 'MDEFLFAPVLGGLWTHRDVVEDVFDIDDLLDAHEIMEVKAENTRRAQEAAKLQEGGVLG' A
#
# COMPACT_ATOMS: atom_id res chain seq x y z
N MET A 1 20.47 -5.42 3.61
CA MET A 1 19.34 -4.65 4.17
C MET A 1 18.08 -5.35 3.71
N ASP A 2 17.13 -5.59 4.60
CA ASP A 2 15.96 -6.43 4.33
C ASP A 2 14.86 -5.63 3.62
N GLU A 3 14.56 -5.98 2.36
CA GLU A 3 13.55 -5.29 1.54
C GLU A 3 12.16 -5.36 2.16
N PHE A 4 11.83 -6.46 2.83
CA PHE A 4 10.53 -6.66 3.47
C PHE A 4 10.29 -5.64 4.59
N LEU A 5 11.34 -5.37 5.38
CA LEU A 5 11.30 -4.43 6.50
C LEU A 5 11.15 -2.97 6.04
N PHE A 6 11.72 -2.60 4.88
CA PHE A 6 11.65 -1.24 4.34
C PHE A 6 10.52 -1.02 3.33
N ALA A 7 9.77 -2.07 2.96
CA ALA A 7 8.64 -1.96 2.03
C ALA A 7 7.58 -0.93 2.50
N PRO A 8 7.19 -0.85 3.80
CA PRO A 8 6.28 0.18 4.27
C PRO A 8 6.82 1.61 4.14
N VAL A 9 8.15 1.79 4.20
CA VAL A 9 8.80 3.08 3.98
C VAL A 9 8.73 3.49 2.51
N LEU A 10 9.01 2.54 1.60
CA LEU A 10 8.89 2.77 0.16
C LEU A 10 7.43 2.99 -0.28
N GLY A 11 6.48 2.32 0.39
CA GLY A 11 5.04 2.52 0.21
C GLY A 11 4.50 3.80 0.84
N GLY A 12 5.34 4.60 1.51
CA GLY A 12 4.97 5.86 2.17
C GLY A 12 4.07 5.68 3.39
N LEU A 13 3.99 4.48 3.96
CA LEU A 13 3.22 4.20 5.17
C LEU A 13 4.03 4.56 6.42
N TRP A 14 5.33 4.27 6.41
CA TRP A 14 6.26 4.50 7.52
C TRP A 14 7.42 5.42 7.12
N THR A 15 8.17 5.89 8.12
CA THR A 15 9.44 6.58 7.92
C THR A 15 10.62 5.65 8.20
N HIS A 16 11.82 6.01 7.72
CA HIS A 16 13.04 5.25 8.04
C HIS A 16 13.32 5.18 9.55
N ARG A 17 12.92 6.22 10.29
CA ARG A 17 13.08 6.29 11.75
C ARG A 17 12.23 5.22 12.45
N ASP A 18 11.00 5.04 12.00
CA ASP A 18 10.08 4.09 12.63
C ASP A 18 10.59 2.64 12.56
N VAL A 19 11.36 2.32 11.52
CA VAL A 19 12.01 1.01 11.34
C VAL A 19 13.22 0.80 12.27
N VAL A 20 13.96 1.87 12.59
CA VAL A 20 15.25 1.75 13.31
C VAL A 20 15.15 2.08 14.81
N GLU A 21 14.10 2.79 15.23
CA GLU A 21 13.89 3.19 16.63
C GLU A 21 13.01 2.22 17.44
N ASP A 22 12.79 0.99 16.95
CA ASP A 22 12.01 -0.06 17.64
C ASP A 22 10.59 0.41 18.01
N VAL A 23 10.01 1.27 17.17
CA VAL A 23 8.67 1.86 17.35
C VAL A 23 7.58 0.83 17.09
N PHE A 24 7.86 -0.13 16.20
CA PHE A 24 6.94 -1.13 15.69
C PHE A 24 7.55 -2.51 15.80
N ASP A 25 6.72 -3.49 16.12
CA ASP A 25 7.12 -4.88 16.19
C ASP A 25 6.85 -5.63 14.86
N ILE A 26 7.01 -6.95 14.89
CA ILE A 26 6.79 -7.79 13.71
C ILE A 26 5.30 -7.83 13.33
N ASP A 27 4.39 -7.76 14.29
CA ASP A 27 2.96 -7.80 14.01
C ASP A 27 2.53 -6.50 13.32
N ASP A 28 3.04 -5.35 13.78
CA ASP A 28 2.85 -4.07 13.09
C ASP A 28 3.37 -4.08 11.64
N LEU A 29 4.49 -4.77 11.40
CA LEU A 29 5.05 -4.94 10.06
C LEU A 29 4.13 -5.79 9.16
N LEU A 30 3.54 -6.86 9.69
CA LEU A 30 2.61 -7.68 8.92
C LEU A 30 1.32 -6.90 8.58
N ASP A 31 0.79 -6.14 9.54
CA ASP A 31 -0.38 -5.28 9.32
C ASP A 31 -0.10 -4.20 8.27
N ALA A 32 1.12 -3.63 8.27
CA ALA A 32 1.54 -2.66 7.26
C ALA A 32 1.50 -3.26 5.84
N HIS A 33 1.94 -4.51 5.67
CA HIS A 33 1.86 -5.22 4.40
C HIS A 33 0.42 -5.49 3.97
N GLU A 34 -0.46 -5.90 4.90
CA GLU A 34 -1.89 -6.09 4.59
C GLU A 34 -2.55 -4.79 4.13
N ILE A 35 -2.28 -3.67 4.81
CA ILE A 35 -2.78 -2.36 4.41
C ILE A 35 -2.32 -1.99 2.99
N MET A 36 -1.05 -2.27 2.67
CA MET A 36 -0.49 -2.00 1.35
C MET A 36 -1.17 -2.85 0.26
N GLU A 37 -1.43 -4.13 0.50
CA GLU A 37 -2.15 -5.01 -0.43
C GLU A 37 -3.59 -4.52 -0.67
N VAL A 38 -4.31 -4.16 0.39
CA VAL A 38 -5.67 -3.63 0.28
C VAL A 38 -5.71 -2.31 -0.48
N LYS A 39 -4.73 -1.41 -0.26
CA LYS A 39 -4.61 -0.15 -1.02
C LYS A 39 -4.36 -0.40 -2.51
N ALA A 40 -3.50 -1.37 -2.84
CA ALA A 40 -3.22 -1.74 -4.23
C ALA A 40 -4.48 -2.27 -4.93
N GLU A 41 -5.21 -3.18 -4.28
CA GLU A 41 -6.46 -3.73 -4.82
C GLU A 41 -7.55 -2.66 -4.99
N ASN A 42 -7.71 -1.76 -4.01
CA ASN A 42 -8.64 -0.63 -4.12
C ASN A 42 -8.28 0.31 -5.26
N THR A 43 -6.98 0.57 -5.46
CA THR A 43 -6.50 1.39 -6.58
C THR A 43 -6.79 0.73 -7.92
N ARG A 44 -6.58 -0.58 -8.03
CA ARG A 44 -6.91 -1.35 -9.24
C ARG A 44 -8.41 -1.27 -9.56
N ARG A 45 -9.27 -1.50 -8.56
CA ARG A 45 -10.73 -1.41 -8.71
C ARG A 45 -11.17 -0.01 -9.12
N ALA A 46 -10.59 1.03 -8.53
CA ALA A 46 -10.88 2.41 -8.89
C ALA A 46 -10.51 2.73 -10.35
N GLN A 47 -9.35 2.25 -10.82
CA GLN A 47 -8.94 2.39 -12.22
C GLN A 47 -9.86 1.64 -13.18
N GLU A 48 -10.32 0.43 -12.82
CA GLU A 48 -11.28 -0.33 -13.62
C GLU A 48 -12.63 0.38 -13.72
N ALA A 49 -13.14 0.91 -12.60
CA ALA A 49 -14.36 1.69 -12.58
C ALA A 49 -14.24 2.96 -13.43
N ALA A 50 -13.11 3.68 -13.35
CA ALA A 50 -12.86 4.88 -14.17
C ALA A 50 -12.88 4.56 -15.68
N LYS A 51 -12.21 3.48 -16.11
CA LYS A 51 -12.21 3.04 -17.51
C LYS A 51 -13.61 2.68 -18.02
N LEU A 52 -14.42 2.03 -17.19
CA LEU A 52 -15.81 1.70 -17.53
C LEU A 52 -16.69 2.94 -17.66
N GLN A 53 -16.49 3.95 -16.80
CA GLN A 53 -17.19 5.23 -16.89
C GLN A 53 -16.81 5.99 -18.18
N GLU A 54 -15.54 6.02 -18.54
CA GLU A 54 -15.07 6.66 -19.79
C GLU A 54 -15.58 5.95 -21.05
N GLY A 55 -15.68 4.62 -21.03
CA GLY A 55 -16.25 3.82 -22.13
C GLY A 55 -17.78 3.86 -22.23
N GLY A 56 -18.49 4.25 -21.17
CA GLY A 56 -19.95 4.32 -21.10
C GLY A 56 -20.57 5.65 -21.55
N VAL A 57 -19.76 6.67 -21.86
CA VAL A 57 -20.23 8.03 -22.25
C VAL A 57 -20.46 8.15 -23.78
N LEU A 58 -20.26 7.10 -24.56
CA LEU A 58 -20.48 7.08 -26.02
C LEU A 58 -21.57 6.09 -26.49
N GLY A 59 -22.51 5.72 -25.61
CA GLY A 59 -23.66 4.86 -25.93
C GLY A 59 -24.99 5.59 -25.82
#